data_AF-A0ABD3BNM0-F1
#
_entry.id   AF-A0ABD3BNM0-F1
#
_cell.length_a   1.000
_cell.length_b   1.000
_cell.length_c   1.000
_cell.angle_alpha   90.00
_cell.angle_beta   90.00
_cell.angle_gamma   90.00
#
_symmetry.space_group_name_H-M   'P 1'
#
loop_
_entity.id
_entity.type
_entity.pdbx_description
1 polymer ?
#
loop_
_entity_poly.entity_id
_entity_poly.type
_entity_poly.pdbx_seq_one_letter_code
_entity_poly.pdbx_strand_id
1 'polypeptide(L)'
;MDPLILPVLKVDTLFTVNEESEFWMCAIIVNVIGDWWYHACSICDSHMVQKGLVFECPTCQQIYDDGILRYKLQLEVIDTSANASIVLYDQVAENLERKEFQDFPDQLEMLIDRTLLFRVTVMNHQIHKENSVFNVSNFEDDPTLISQHDRFTRER
;
A
#
# COMPACT_ATOMS: atom_id res chain seq x y z
N MET A 1 -1.03 10.86 24.61
CA MET A 1 -2.12 10.24 23.85
C MET A 1 -1.45 9.40 22.78
N ASP A 2 -1.83 8.13 22.67
CA ASP A 2 -1.36 7.28 21.58
C ASP A 2 -1.85 7.88 20.24
N PRO A 3 -0.97 8.23 19.29
CA PRO A 3 -1.40 8.74 17.99
C PRO A 3 -2.19 7.70 17.20
N LEU A 4 -2.07 6.41 17.55
CA LEU A 4 -2.77 5.31 16.92
C LEU A 4 -4.14 5.11 17.59
N ILE A 5 -5.20 5.58 16.94
CA ILE A 5 -6.59 5.43 17.42
C ILE A 5 -7.10 3.99 17.20
N LEU A 6 -6.43 3.22 16.33
CA LEU A 6 -6.75 1.83 16.00
C LEU A 6 -5.69 0.89 16.56
N PRO A 7 -6.02 -0.40 16.82
CA PRO A 7 -5.04 -1.36 17.31
C PRO A 7 -3.93 -1.64 16.29
N VAL A 8 -2.73 -1.96 16.80
CA VAL A 8 -1.63 -2.51 16.00
C VAL A 8 -1.68 -4.04 16.07
N LEU A 9 -1.93 -4.67 14.93
CA LEU A 9 -2.06 -6.12 14.77
C LEU A 9 -0.93 -6.68 13.89
N LYS A 10 -0.81 -8.01 13.86
CA LYS A 10 0.18 -8.75 13.06
C LYS A 10 -0.26 -8.83 11.58
N VAL A 11 0.70 -9.03 10.68
CA VAL A 11 0.42 -9.14 9.24
C VAL A 11 -0.48 -10.33 8.91
N ASP A 12 -0.37 -11.45 9.65
CA ASP A 12 -1.25 -12.62 9.49
C ASP A 12 -2.75 -12.29 9.62
N THR A 13 -3.07 -11.22 10.36
CA THR A 13 -4.44 -10.80 10.64
C THR A 13 -5.17 -10.41 9.36
N LEU A 14 -4.46 -9.92 8.34
CA LEU A 14 -5.01 -9.65 7.00
C LEU A 14 -5.74 -10.85 6.39
N PHE A 15 -5.30 -12.07 6.73
CA PHE A 15 -5.79 -13.32 6.15
C PHE A 15 -6.74 -14.08 7.07
N THR A 16 -6.76 -13.76 8.37
CA THR A 16 -7.57 -14.47 9.36
C THR A 16 -8.85 -13.74 9.78
N VAL A 17 -8.99 -12.45 9.45
CA VAL A 17 -10.24 -11.71 9.72
C VAL A 17 -11.40 -12.26 8.89
N ASN A 18 -12.60 -12.23 9.48
CA ASN A 18 -13.85 -12.72 8.87
C ASN A 18 -14.85 -11.59 8.56
N GLU A 19 -14.49 -10.34 8.84
CA GLU A 19 -15.30 -9.16 8.59
C GLU A 19 -14.42 -7.98 8.17
N GLU A 20 -15.03 -6.96 7.56
CA GLU A 20 -14.32 -5.75 7.18
C GLU A 20 -13.68 -5.11 8.40
N SER A 21 -12.38 -4.86 8.30
CA SER A 21 -11.56 -4.47 9.44
C SER A 21 -10.57 -3.41 9.04
N GLU A 22 -10.27 -2.50 9.98
CA GLU A 22 -9.23 -1.49 9.81
C GLU A 22 -8.32 -1.48 11.04
N PHE A 23 -7.01 -1.53 10.81
CA PHE A 23 -6.02 -1.61 11.87
C PHE A 23 -4.65 -1.15 11.38
N TRP A 24 -3.73 -0.96 12.32
CA TRP A 24 -2.32 -0.70 12.01
C TRP A 24 -1.52 -2.01 12.00
N MET A 25 -0.46 -2.07 11.20
CA MET A 25 0.53 -3.14 11.24
C MET A 25 1.92 -2.54 11.23
N CYS A 26 2.84 -3.09 12.03
CA CYS A 26 4.26 -2.75 11.99
C CYS A 26 4.96 -3.80 11.12
N ALA A 27 5.50 -3.39 9.97
CA ALA A 27 6.06 -4.33 9.00
C ALA A 27 7.29 -3.76 8.30
N ILE A 28 8.19 -4.65 7.88
CA ILE A 28 9.38 -4.34 7.08
C ILE A 28 9.00 -4.41 5.61
N ILE A 29 9.39 -3.42 4.81
CA ILE A 29 9.28 -3.46 3.36
C ILE A 29 10.39 -4.34 2.80
N VAL A 30 10.04 -5.38 2.05
CA VAL A 30 11.00 -6.31 1.45
C VAL A 30 11.09 -6.19 -0.06
N ASN A 31 10.10 -5.57 -0.70
CA ASN A 31 10.09 -5.40 -2.15
C ASN A 31 9.18 -4.24 -2.59
N VAL A 32 9.47 -3.68 -3.76
CA VAL A 32 8.63 -2.74 -4.48
C VAL A 32 8.16 -3.42 -5.78
N ILE A 33 6.84 -3.50 -5.99
CA ILE A 33 6.26 -4.24 -7.12
C ILE A 33 5.77 -3.29 -8.21
N GLY A 34 6.23 -3.53 -9.43
CA GLY A 34 5.67 -2.93 -10.65
C GLY A 34 5.92 -1.43 -10.76
N ASP A 35 5.10 -0.76 -11.57
CA ASP A 35 5.18 0.69 -11.76
C ASP A 35 4.59 1.45 -10.57
N TRP A 36 5.18 2.60 -10.25
CA TRP A 36 4.76 3.50 -9.17
C TRP A 36 3.57 4.40 -9.55
N TRP A 37 2.99 4.17 -10.73
CA TRP A 37 1.87 4.92 -11.27
C TRP A 37 0.92 4.00 -12.03
N TYR A 38 -0.26 4.53 -12.32
CA TYR A 38 -1.21 3.90 -13.25
C TYR A 38 -1.94 4.96 -14.07
N HIS A 39 -2.43 4.57 -15.25
CA HIS A 39 -3.34 5.41 -16.01
C HIS A 39 -4.74 5.33 -15.41
N ALA A 40 -5.25 6.48 -15.00
CA ALA A 40 -6.58 6.65 -14.44
C ALA A 40 -7.50 7.37 -15.43
N CYS A 41 -8.78 7.00 -15.39
CA CYS A 41 -9.81 7.69 -16.15
C CYS A 41 -10.04 9.10 -15.60
N SER A 42 -10.04 10.11 -16.46
CA SER A 42 -10.25 11.52 -16.07
C SER A 42 -11.65 11.85 -15.55
N ILE A 43 -12.60 10.92 -15.63
CA ILE A 43 -14.00 11.10 -15.20
C ILE A 43 -14.29 10.40 -13.88
N CYS A 44 -13.77 9.18 -13.69
CA CYS A 44 -14.15 8.32 -12.56
C CYS A 44 -12.96 7.74 -11.79
N ASP A 45 -11.74 8.16 -12.12
CA ASP A 45 -10.48 7.78 -11.46
C ASP A 45 -10.13 6.27 -11.48
N SER A 46 -10.95 5.45 -12.12
CA SER A 46 -10.70 4.02 -12.21
C SER A 46 -9.49 3.70 -13.08
N HIS A 47 -8.84 2.59 -12.74
CA HIS A 47 -7.69 2.07 -13.48
C HIS A 47 -8.07 1.75 -14.92
N MET A 48 -7.32 2.30 -15.86
CA MET A 48 -7.51 2.09 -17.28
C MET A 48 -6.73 0.88 -17.79
N VAL A 49 -7.27 0.18 -18.77
CA VAL A 49 -6.63 -0.98 -19.41
C VAL A 49 -6.02 -0.54 -20.73
N GLN A 50 -4.73 -0.77 -20.91
CA GLN A 50 -4.07 -0.54 -22.20
C GLN A 50 -4.53 -1.57 -23.22
N LYS A 51 -5.01 -1.12 -24.38
CA LYS A 51 -5.40 -1.94 -25.53
C LYS A 51 -4.72 -1.42 -26.79
N GLY A 52 -3.55 -1.96 -27.10
CA GLY A 52 -2.73 -1.47 -28.21
C GLY A 52 -2.13 -0.11 -27.87
N LEU A 53 -2.51 0.92 -28.62
CA LEU A 53 -2.01 2.30 -28.45
C LEU A 53 -2.95 3.20 -27.65
N VAL A 54 -4.08 2.67 -27.18
CA VAL A 54 -5.08 3.45 -26.43
C VAL A 54 -5.33 2.84 -25.06
N PHE A 55 -5.88 3.65 -24.16
CA PHE A 55 -6.34 3.24 -22.85
C PHE A 55 -7.86 3.25 -22.82
N GLU A 56 -8.46 2.18 -22.30
CA GLU A 56 -9.91 2.05 -22.14
C GLU A 56 -10.28 1.98 -20.66
N CYS A 57 -11.23 2.82 -20.25
CA CYS A 57 -11.81 2.77 -18.92
C CYS A 57 -12.91 1.70 -18.86
N PRO A 58 -12.77 0.65 -18.02
CA PRO A 58 -13.78 -0.41 -17.94
C PRO A 58 -15.10 0.06 -17.33
N THR A 59 -15.08 1.15 -16.54
CA THR A 59 -16.26 1.69 -15.85
C THR A 59 -17.08 2.62 -16.74
N CYS A 60 -16.43 3.58 -17.40
CA CYS A 60 -17.08 4.62 -18.20
C CYS A 60 -17.06 4.32 -19.70
N GLN A 61 -16.34 3.27 -20.13
CA GLN A 61 -16.13 2.88 -21.53
C GLN A 61 -15.50 3.98 -22.40
N GLN A 62 -14.84 4.95 -21.76
CA GLN A 62 -14.11 6.01 -22.45
C GLN A 62 -12.76 5.49 -22.93
N ILE A 63 -12.35 5.98 -24.09
CA ILE A 63 -11.07 5.66 -24.72
C ILE A 63 -10.25 6.93 -24.81
N TYR A 64 -9.00 6.86 -24.40
CA TYR A 64 -8.06 7.96 -24.49
C TYR A 64 -6.77 7.49 -25.13
N ASP A 65 -6.12 8.38 -25.89
CA ASP A 65 -4.79 8.15 -26.43
C ASP A 65 -3.74 8.21 -25.31
N ASP A 66 -4.01 8.99 -24.25
CA ASP A 66 -3.20 9.08 -23.04
C ASP A 66 -4.11 9.29 -21.82
N GLY A 67 -3.82 8.59 -20.73
CA GLY A 67 -4.59 8.66 -19.48
C GLY A 67 -4.01 9.66 -18.48
N ILE A 68 -4.72 9.97 -17.39
CA ILE A 68 -4.13 10.73 -16.29
C ILE A 68 -3.23 9.79 -15.49
N LEU A 69 -1.95 10.13 -15.32
CA LEU A 69 -1.07 9.38 -14.43
C LEU A 69 -1.39 9.69 -12.97
N ARG A 70 -1.60 8.64 -12.18
CA ARG A 70 -1.84 8.72 -10.72
C ARG A 70 -0.90 7.80 -9.98
N TYR A 71 -0.52 8.18 -8.76
CA TYR A 71 0.41 7.40 -7.94
C TYR A 71 -0.22 6.09 -7.48
N LYS A 72 0.56 5.02 -7.60
CA LYS A 72 0.24 3.69 -7.08
C LYS A 72 1.55 3.01 -6.72
N LEU A 73 1.84 2.91 -5.43
CA LEU A 73 3.02 2.22 -4.94
C LEU A 73 2.60 0.90 -4.30
N GLN A 74 2.93 -0.22 -4.95
CA GLN A 74 2.69 -1.55 -4.41
C GLN A 74 3.97 -2.07 -3.74
N LEU A 75 3.84 -2.57 -2.51
CA LEU A 75 4.95 -3.04 -1.69
C LEU A 75 4.67 -4.47 -1.22
N GLU A 76 5.72 -5.29 -1.11
CA GLU A 76 5.68 -6.49 -0.28
C GLU A 76 6.22 -6.15 1.11
N VAL A 77 5.47 -6.53 2.13
CA VAL A 77 5.82 -6.29 3.52
C VAL A 77 5.79 -7.59 4.32
N ILE A 78 6.61 -7.66 5.37
CA ILE A 78 6.74 -8.82 6.25
C ILE A 78 6.76 -8.40 7.71
N ASP A 79 6.18 -9.24 8.55
CA ASP A 79 6.47 -9.29 9.99
C ASP A 79 6.78 -10.75 10.39
N THR A 80 6.89 -11.05 11.68
CA THR A 80 7.22 -12.42 12.13
C THR A 80 6.12 -13.46 11.87
N SER A 81 4.92 -13.02 11.49
CA SER A 81 3.75 -13.87 11.31
C SER A 81 3.46 -14.21 9.86
N ALA A 82 3.64 -13.28 8.92
CA ALA A 82 3.29 -13.47 7.52
C ALA A 82 3.94 -12.42 6.60
N ASN A 83 3.82 -12.68 5.29
CA ASN A 83 4.12 -11.72 4.23
C ASN A 83 2.80 -11.25 3.61
N ALA A 84 2.74 -10.01 3.14
CA ALA A 84 1.57 -9.49 2.43
C ALA A 84 1.96 -8.48 1.34
N SER A 85 1.08 -8.36 0.34
CA SER A 85 1.13 -7.26 -0.63
C SER A 85 0.23 -6.13 -0.17
N ILE A 86 0.77 -4.91 -0.10
CA ILE A 86 0.01 -3.70 0.21
C ILE A 86 0.16 -2.68 -0.93
N VAL A 87 -0.79 -1.75 -1.04
CA VAL A 87 -0.75 -0.67 -2.04
C VAL A 87 -1.12 0.67 -1.43
N LEU A 88 -0.32 1.68 -1.75
CA LEU A 88 -0.54 3.07 -1.41
C LEU A 88 -0.97 3.79 -2.69
N TYR A 89 -2.09 4.49 -2.65
CA TYR A 89 -2.57 5.30 -3.77
C TYR A 89 -2.38 6.79 -3.51
N ASP A 90 -2.19 7.55 -4.58
CA ASP A 90 -2.26 9.01 -4.62
C ASP A 90 -1.52 9.67 -3.44
N GLN A 91 -2.23 10.45 -2.63
CA GLN A 91 -1.66 11.26 -1.57
C GLN A 91 -0.85 10.46 -0.56
N VAL A 92 -1.20 9.20 -0.29
CA VAL A 92 -0.47 8.35 0.66
C VAL A 92 0.89 7.96 0.07
N ALA A 93 0.92 7.59 -1.21
CA ALA A 93 2.16 7.30 -1.92
C ALA A 93 3.03 8.57 -2.08
N GLU A 94 2.43 9.70 -2.48
CA GLU A 94 3.12 10.99 -2.57
C GLU A 94 3.70 11.45 -1.23
N ASN A 95 2.99 11.19 -0.12
CA ASN A 95 3.47 11.53 1.21
C ASN A 95 4.69 10.70 1.61
N LEU A 96 4.68 9.41 1.30
CA LEU A 96 5.81 8.54 1.54
C LEU A 96 7.00 8.97 0.69
N GLU A 97 6.76 9.27 -0.59
CA GLU A 97 7.75 9.82 -1.49
C GLU A 97 8.37 11.11 -0.93
N ARG A 98 7.57 12.14 -0.63
CA ARG A 98 8.09 13.44 -0.18
C ARG A 98 8.84 13.39 1.14
N LYS A 99 8.45 12.50 2.04
CA LYS A 99 9.13 12.33 3.33
C LYS A 99 10.47 11.63 3.16
N GLU A 100 10.56 10.70 2.22
CA GLU A 100 11.70 9.80 2.12
C GLU A 100 12.69 10.18 1.02
N PHE A 101 12.24 10.85 -0.04
CA PHE A 101 13.00 11.07 -1.27
C PHE A 101 12.79 12.48 -1.84
N GLN A 102 13.86 13.05 -2.37
CA GLN A 102 13.80 14.28 -3.19
C GLN A 102 13.76 13.96 -4.69
N ASP A 103 14.26 12.79 -5.11
CA ASP A 103 14.44 12.40 -6.52
C ASP A 103 13.75 11.06 -6.84
N PHE A 104 12.42 11.01 -6.69
CA PHE A 104 11.60 9.86 -7.09
C PHE A 104 11.49 9.78 -8.62
N PRO A 105 11.45 8.58 -9.26
CA PRO A 105 11.33 7.23 -8.70
C PRO A 105 12.65 6.46 -8.52
N ASP A 106 13.80 7.02 -8.90
CA ASP A 106 15.09 6.29 -8.92
C ASP A 106 15.53 5.77 -7.54
N GLN A 107 14.91 6.27 -6.47
CA GLN A 107 15.21 5.94 -5.08
C GLN A 107 14.19 4.99 -4.43
N LEU A 108 13.23 4.45 -5.19
CA LEU A 108 12.20 3.54 -4.65
C LEU A 108 12.77 2.32 -3.93
N GLU A 109 13.89 1.77 -4.43
CA GLU A 109 14.57 0.64 -3.78
C GLU A 109 15.09 0.97 -2.38
N MET A 110 15.30 2.25 -2.06
CA MET A 110 15.71 2.68 -0.71
C MET A 110 14.58 2.56 0.33
N LEU A 111 13.37 2.19 -0.09
CA LEU A 111 12.29 1.79 0.80
C LEU A 111 12.50 0.40 1.40
N ILE A 112 13.27 -0.47 0.74
CA ILE A 112 13.56 -1.82 1.20
C ILE A 112 14.32 -1.77 2.52
N ASP A 113 14.05 -2.74 3.39
CA ASP A 113 14.57 -2.87 4.76
C ASP A 113 14.08 -1.81 5.75
N ARG A 114 13.17 -0.92 5.34
CA ARG A 114 12.53 0.03 6.26
C ARG A 114 11.36 -0.61 6.98
N THR A 115 11.30 -0.39 8.29
CA THR A 115 10.13 -0.71 9.12
C THR A 115 9.23 0.51 9.20
N LEU A 116 7.94 0.36 8.90
CA LEU A 116 6.92 1.40 9.05
C LEU A 116 5.67 0.83 9.71
N LEU A 117 4.83 1.73 10.22
CA LEU A 117 3.46 1.41 10.61
C LEU A 117 2.53 1.73 9.44
N PHE A 118 1.72 0.76 9.03
CA PHE A 118 0.75 0.91 7.94
C PHE A 118 -0.67 0.75 8.47
N ARG A 119 -1.53 1.75 8.23
CA ARG A 119 -2.97 1.63 8.46
C ARG A 119 -3.60 0.98 7.26
N VAL A 120 -4.13 -0.21 7.44
CA VAL A 120 -4.67 -1.05 6.37
C VAL A 120 -6.16 -1.30 6.55
N THR A 121 -6.84 -1.49 5.43
CA THR A 121 -8.25 -1.89 5.40
C THR A 121 -8.40 -3.23 4.69
N VAL A 122 -9.08 -4.18 5.34
CA VAL A 122 -9.52 -5.43 4.73
C VAL A 122 -10.98 -5.27 4.32
N MET A 123 -11.26 -5.36 3.03
CA MET A 123 -12.61 -5.28 2.47
C MET A 123 -13.21 -6.67 2.26
N ASN A 124 -14.55 -6.76 2.22
CA ASN A 124 -15.27 -8.04 2.09
C ASN A 124 -14.78 -8.94 0.94
N HIS A 125 -14.42 -8.34 -0.20
CA HIS A 125 -13.99 -9.08 -1.38
C HIS A 125 -12.55 -9.62 -1.27
N GLN A 126 -11.80 -9.28 -0.22
CA GLN A 126 -10.43 -9.75 0.05
C GLN A 126 -10.37 -10.86 1.10
N ILE A 127 -11.46 -11.04 1.87
CA ILE A 127 -11.55 -12.07 2.91
C ILE A 127 -11.34 -13.46 2.29
N HIS A 128 -10.43 -14.26 2.88
CA HIS A 128 -10.02 -15.59 2.43
C HIS A 128 -9.38 -15.67 1.03
N LYS A 129 -8.84 -14.56 0.49
CA LYS A 129 -8.09 -14.56 -0.77
C LYS A 129 -6.59 -14.36 -0.53
N GLU A 130 -5.82 -15.42 -0.79
CA GLU A 130 -4.38 -15.48 -0.53
C GLU A 130 -3.55 -14.45 -1.33
N ASN A 131 -3.95 -14.12 -2.56
CA ASN A 131 -3.24 -13.17 -3.43
C ASN A 131 -3.83 -11.75 -3.41
N SER A 132 -4.41 -11.34 -2.27
CA SER A 132 -4.96 -10.00 -2.12
C SER A 132 -3.88 -8.95 -1.98
N VAL A 133 -4.10 -7.79 -2.60
CA VAL A 133 -3.32 -6.56 -2.35
C VAL A 133 -4.17 -5.65 -1.47
N PHE A 134 -3.67 -5.30 -0.29
CA PHE A 134 -4.44 -4.55 0.71
C PHE A 134 -4.16 -3.05 0.62
N ASN A 135 -5.22 -2.24 0.72
CA ASN A 135 -5.09 -0.79 0.62
C ASN A 135 -4.55 -0.21 1.93
N VAL A 136 -3.61 0.71 1.80
CA VAL A 136 -3.05 1.49 2.90
C VAL A 136 -3.72 2.86 2.90
N SER A 137 -4.41 3.20 3.99
CA SER A 137 -5.08 4.49 4.15
C SER A 137 -4.19 5.54 4.81
N ASN A 138 -3.17 5.11 5.56
CA ASN A 138 -2.17 5.99 6.17
C ASN A 138 -0.90 5.21 6.55
N PHE A 139 0.20 5.91 6.84
CA PHE A 139 1.42 5.32 7.40
C PHE A 139 2.04 6.23 8.47
N GLU A 140 2.83 5.66 9.38
CA GLU A 140 3.65 6.39 10.35
C GLU A 140 5.10 5.92 10.29
N ASP A 141 6.02 6.89 10.29
CA ASP A 141 7.47 6.73 10.18
C ASP A 141 8.22 7.21 11.45
N ASP A 142 7.50 7.62 12.50
CA ASP A 142 8.13 8.03 13.77
C ASP A 142 8.89 6.85 14.42
N PRO A 143 10.22 6.93 14.56
CA PRO A 143 11.03 5.85 15.12
C PRO A 143 10.63 5.49 16.57
N THR A 144 10.15 6.46 17.35
CA THR A 144 9.71 6.27 18.72
C THR A 144 8.45 5.40 18.74
N LEU A 145 7.51 5.68 17.84
CA LEU A 145 6.27 4.92 17.73
C LEU A 145 6.55 3.51 17.17
N ILE A 146 7.36 3.41 16.11
CA ILE A 146 7.77 2.12 15.54
C ILE A 146 8.44 1.24 16.60
N SER A 147 9.35 1.78 17.42
CA SER A 147 10.06 0.99 18.44
C SER A 147 9.13 0.34 19.47
N GLN A 148 7.93 0.90 19.70
CA GLN A 148 6.93 0.33 20.61
C GLN A 148 6.23 -0.89 20.01
N HIS A 149 6.30 -1.06 18.69
CA HIS A 149 5.62 -2.10 17.92
C HIS A 149 6.58 -2.98 17.08
N ASP A 150 7.86 -2.64 16.97
CA ASP A 150 8.90 -3.39 16.22
C ASP A 150 9.10 -4.83 16.74
N ARG A 151 8.57 -5.17 17.92
CA ARG A 151 8.48 -6.56 18.38
C ARG A 151 7.72 -7.49 17.43
N PHE A 152 6.89 -6.95 16.55
CA PHE A 152 6.17 -7.73 15.53
C PHE A 152 7.07 -8.11 14.35
N THR A 153 8.18 -7.41 14.12
CA THR A 153 9.05 -7.63 12.95
C THR A 153 10.36 -8.36 13.28
N ARG A 154 10.73 -8.44 14.58
CA ARG A 154 11.99 -9.04 15.03
C ARG A 154 11.75 -10.13 16.07
N GLU A 155 11.73 -11.39 15.63
CA GLU A 155 12.16 -12.52 16.45
C GLU A 155 13.64 -12.76 16.15
N ARG A 156 14.51 -12.43 17.11
CA ARG A 156 15.92 -12.83 17.10
C ARG A 156 16.10 -14.10 17.91
#